data_AF-A0A7X9LX20-F1
#
_entry.id   AF-A0A7X9LX20-F1
#
_cell.length_a   1.000
_cell.length_b   1.000
_cell.length_c   1.000
_cell.angle_alpha   90.00
_cell.angle_beta   90.00
_cell.angle_gamma   90.00
#
_symmetry.space_group_name_H-M   'P 1'
#
loop_
_entity.id
_entity.type
_entity.pdbx_description
1 polymer ?
#
loop_
_entity_poly.entity_id
_entity_poly.type
_entity_poly.pdbx_seq_one_letter_code
_entity_poly.pdbx_strand_id
1 'polypeptide(L)'
;MPGTTRKILFHRLFHNLYNSPHKTKIAGFAKDFDADKVLGKKQARSLDRFAQFALDAAEQAWEDSNSFGIRGHNAAIILKKYE
;
A
#
# COMPACT_ATOMS: atom_id res chain seq x y z
N MET A 1 17.89 -9.49 -13.03
CA MET A 1 17.67 -10.10 -11.69
C MET A 1 17.13 -9.02 -10.73
N PRO A 2 15.94 -9.20 -10.14
CA PRO A 2 15.23 -8.15 -9.40
C PRO A 2 15.73 -7.89 -7.96
N GLY A 3 16.92 -8.37 -7.60
CA GLY A 3 17.51 -8.25 -6.26
C GLY A 3 18.42 -7.02 -6.07
N THR A 4 19.09 -6.55 -7.13
CA THR A 4 20.10 -5.48 -7.03
C THR A 4 19.46 -4.10 -6.87
N THR A 5 18.41 -3.80 -7.64
CA THR A 5 17.71 -2.51 -7.59
C THR A 5 17.03 -2.26 -6.24
N ARG A 6 16.52 -3.33 -5.60
CA ARG A 6 15.87 -3.24 -4.28
C ARG A 6 16.85 -2.97 -3.14
N LYS A 7 18.06 -3.56 -3.18
CA LYS A 7 19.13 -3.21 -2.22
C LYS A 7 19.56 -1.74 -2.34
N ILE A 8 19.65 -1.23 -3.57
CA ILE A 8 20.02 0.17 -3.83
C ILE A 8 18.95 1.12 -3.31
N LEU A 9 17.66 0.81 -3.55
CA LEU A 9 16.55 1.64 -3.06
C LEU A 9 16.52 1.69 -1.53
N PHE A 10 16.74 0.55 -0.87
CA PHE A 10 16.77 0.44 0.58
C PHE A 10 17.92 1.24 1.20
N HIS A 11 19.13 1.10 0.63
CA HIS A 11 20.30 1.85 1.06
C HIS A 11 20.10 3.37 0.91
N ARG A 12 19.50 3.80 -0.22
CA ARG A 12 19.23 5.22 -0.49
C ARG A 12 18.17 5.80 0.45
N LEU A 13 17.15 5.02 0.78
CA LEU A 13 16.08 5.44 1.70
C LEU A 13 16.61 5.57 3.14
N PHE A 14 17.46 4.63 3.57
CA PHE A 14 18.17 4.72 4.85
C PHE A 14 19.06 5.95 4.92
N HIS A 15 19.91 6.17 3.91
CA HIS A 15 20.80 7.33 3.87
C HIS A 15 20.03 8.67 3.95
N ASN A 16 18.91 8.79 3.24
CA ASN A 16 18.06 9.98 3.29
C ASN A 16 17.37 10.16 4.65
N LEU A 17 16.90 9.08 5.28
CA LEU A 17 16.25 9.15 6.59
C LEU A 17 17.23 9.65 7.66
N TYR A 18 18.45 9.09 7.67
CA TYR A 18 19.52 9.50 8.59
C TYR A 18 19.94 10.96 8.39
N ASN A 19 20.08 11.42 7.15
CA ASN A 19 20.54 12.79 6.85
C ASN A 19 19.43 13.86 6.89
N SER A 20 18.16 13.48 7.02
CA SER A 20 17.07 14.45 7.15
C SER A 20 17.14 15.23 8.47
N PRO A 21 16.62 16.46 8.56
CA PRO A 21 16.56 17.20 9.83
C PRO A 21 15.47 16.67 10.79
N HIS A 22 14.73 15.61 10.42
CA HIS A 22 13.69 15.05 11.26
C HIS A 22 14.27 14.33 12.48
N LYS A 23 13.67 14.58 13.66
CA LYS A 23 14.03 13.90 14.93
C LYS A 23 13.81 12.39 14.84
N THR A 24 12.76 11.95 14.14
CA THR A 24 12.41 10.53 13.98
C THR A 24 13.20 9.91 12.83
N LYS A 25 13.96 8.85 13.14
CA LYS A 25 14.79 8.08 12.19
C LYS A 25 14.26 6.67 11.93
N ILE A 26 13.00 6.43 12.27
CA ILE A 26 12.33 5.15 12.08
C ILE A 26 11.23 5.38 11.03
N ALA A 27 11.16 4.50 10.04
CA ALA A 27 10.12 4.49 9.03
C ALA A 27 9.71 3.04 8.72
N GLY A 28 8.41 2.79 8.62
CA GLY A 28 7.86 1.56 8.06
C GLY A 28 7.59 1.74 6.56
N PHE A 29 7.89 0.74 5.75
CA PHE A 29 7.55 0.73 4.34
C PHE A 29 6.76 -0.55 4.02
N ALA A 30 5.75 -0.44 3.18
CA ALA A 30 5.05 -1.59 2.64
C ALA A 30 5.95 -2.28 1.62
N LYS A 31 6.47 -3.46 1.98
CA LYS A 31 7.39 -4.20 1.13
C LYS A 31 6.63 -4.79 -0.06
N ASP A 32 7.20 -4.60 -1.25
CA ASP A 32 6.72 -5.20 -2.51
C ASP A 32 5.29 -4.80 -2.93
N PHE A 33 4.73 -3.74 -2.34
CA PHE A 33 3.44 -3.20 -2.76
C PHE A 33 3.52 -2.59 -4.17
N ASP A 34 2.59 -2.99 -5.03
CA ASP A 34 2.48 -2.56 -6.42
C ASP A 34 1.03 -2.19 -6.75
N ALA A 35 0.71 -0.91 -6.59
CA ALA A 35 -0.65 -0.39 -6.79
C ALA A 35 -1.19 -0.64 -8.20
N ASP A 36 -0.33 -0.69 -9.22
CA ASP A 36 -0.75 -0.95 -10.60
C ASP A 36 -1.27 -2.38 -10.76
N LYS A 37 -0.70 -3.34 -10.02
CA LYS A 37 -1.14 -4.74 -10.04
C LYS A 37 -2.43 -4.97 -9.26
N VAL A 38 -2.58 -4.26 -8.13
CA VAL A 38 -3.74 -4.42 -7.26
C VAL A 38 -4.96 -3.68 -7.83
N LEU A 39 -4.81 -2.42 -8.22
CA LEU A 39 -5.94 -1.53 -8.55
C LEU A 39 -6.07 -1.24 -10.05
N GLY A 40 -5.03 -1.57 -10.82
CA GLY A 40 -4.90 -1.15 -12.21
C GLY A 40 -4.39 0.30 -12.34
N LYS A 41 -3.61 0.54 -13.40
CA LYS A 41 -2.90 1.82 -13.66
C LYS A 41 -3.75 3.09 -13.52
N LYS A 42 -5.02 3.04 -13.95
CA LYS A 42 -5.91 4.20 -13.90
C LYS A 42 -6.26 4.60 -12.47
N GLN A 43 -6.63 3.61 -11.64
CA GLN A 43 -6.99 3.87 -10.25
C GLN A 43 -5.76 4.16 -9.39
N ALA A 44 -4.68 3.39 -9.59
CA ALA A 44 -3.40 3.58 -8.91
C ALA A 44 -2.83 5.00 -9.10
N ARG A 45 -3.03 5.62 -10.26
CA ARG A 45 -2.63 7.01 -10.49
C ARG A 45 -3.57 8.03 -9.86
N SER A 46 -4.86 7.73 -9.78
CA SER A 46 -5.88 8.68 -9.32
C SER A 46 -6.06 8.70 -7.81
N LEU A 47 -5.79 7.58 -7.14
CA LEU A 47 -5.98 7.41 -5.70
C LEU A 47 -4.72 7.84 -4.94
N ASP A 48 -4.92 8.37 -3.74
CA ASP A 48 -3.83 8.64 -2.82
C ASP A 48 -3.27 7.32 -2.26
N ARG A 49 -2.04 7.36 -1.74
CA ARG A 49 -1.35 6.17 -1.24
C ARG A 49 -2.11 5.48 -0.10
N PHE A 50 -2.80 6.22 0.76
CA PHE A 50 -3.55 5.64 1.85
C PHE A 50 -4.78 4.88 1.34
N ALA A 51 -5.56 5.47 0.41
CA ALA A 51 -6.68 4.74 -0.19
C ALA A 51 -6.23 3.49 -0.95
N GLN A 52 -5.07 3.54 -1.63
CA GLN A 52 -4.55 2.37 -2.33
C GLN A 52 -4.31 1.18 -1.39
N PHE A 53 -3.64 1.43 -0.25
CA PHE A 53 -3.42 0.38 0.76
C PHE A 53 -4.73 -0.10 1.40
N ALA A 54 -5.66 0.82 1.62
CA ALA A 54 -6.91 0.48 2.27
C ALA A 54 -7.80 -0.42 1.39
N LEU A 55 -7.81 -0.19 0.07
CA LEU A 55 -8.50 -1.04 -0.89
C LEU A 55 -7.85 -2.43 -1.00
N ASP A 56 -6.53 -2.49 -1.08
CA ASP A 56 -5.78 -3.76 -1.09
C ASP A 56 -6.07 -4.60 0.15
N ALA A 57 -6.02 -3.97 1.34
CA ALA A 57 -6.33 -4.64 2.60
C ALA A 57 -7.79 -5.12 2.67
N ALA A 58 -8.73 -4.34 2.15
CA ALA A 58 -10.15 -4.71 2.13
C ALA A 58 -10.42 -5.89 1.18
N GLU A 59 -9.75 -5.94 0.03
CA GLU A 59 -9.82 -7.06 -0.91
C GLU A 59 -9.25 -8.34 -0.26
N GLN A 60 -8.07 -8.26 0.35
CA GLN A 60 -7.47 -9.39 1.07
C GLN A 60 -8.36 -9.89 2.21
N ALA A 61 -8.94 -8.99 3.01
CA ALA A 61 -9.84 -9.37 4.09
C ALA A 61 -11.12 -10.05 3.58
N TRP A 62 -11.62 -9.62 2.42
CA TRP A 62 -12.79 -10.20 1.79
C TRP A 62 -12.54 -11.62 1.26
N GLU A 63 -11.36 -11.85 0.69
CA GLU A 63 -10.91 -13.17 0.25
C GLU A 63 -10.74 -14.12 1.44
N ASP A 64 -10.15 -13.63 2.54
CA ASP A 64 -9.92 -14.41 3.76
C ASP A 64 -11.23 -14.76 4.50
N SER A 65 -12.25 -13.89 4.45
CA SER A 65 -13.51 -14.12 5.17
C SER A 65 -14.39 -15.24 4.59
N ASN A 66 -13.93 -15.94 3.54
CA ASN A 66 -14.61 -17.06 2.87
C ASN A 66 -16.10 -16.77 2.55
N SER A 67 -16.39 -15.49 2.30
CA SER A 67 -17.73 -14.94 2.07
C SER A 67 -18.19 -15.21 0.65
N PHE A 68 -18.29 -16.49 0.31
CA PHE A 68 -18.75 -16.97 -0.99
C PHE A 68 -20.25 -16.66 -1.16
N GLY A 69 -20.58 -15.56 -1.84
CA GLY A 69 -21.96 -15.22 -2.22
C GLY A 69 -22.35 -13.77 -2.00
N ILE A 70 -21.58 -12.99 -1.24
CA ILE A 70 -21.81 -11.55 -1.12
C ILE A 70 -21.15 -10.89 -2.34
N ARG A 71 -21.92 -10.14 -3.15
CA ARG A 71 -21.42 -9.40 -4.32
C ARG A 71 -21.81 -7.94 -4.22
N GLY A 72 -21.07 -7.08 -4.94
CA GLY A 72 -21.00 -5.62 -4.83
C GLY A 72 -22.29 -4.80 -4.96
N HIS A 73 -23.46 -5.42 -4.95
CA HIS A 73 -24.76 -4.75 -4.83
C HIS A 73 -25.17 -4.53 -3.37
N ASN A 74 -24.61 -5.31 -2.42
CA ASN A 74 -24.98 -5.30 -1.00
C ASN A 74 -23.78 -5.09 -0.05
N ALA A 75 -22.62 -4.69 -0.57
CA ALA A 75 -21.40 -4.53 0.22
C ALA A 75 -20.75 -3.18 -0.08
N ALA A 76 -20.31 -2.50 0.98
CA ALA A 76 -19.60 -1.23 0.90
C ALA A 76 -18.36 -1.24 1.79
N ILE A 77 -17.25 -0.71 1.28
CA ILE A 77 -16.03 -0.49 2.05
C ILE A 77 -16.08 0.94 2.60
N ILE A 78 -16.07 1.09 3.92
CA ILE A 78 -16.06 2.39 4.58
C ILE A 78 -14.64 2.69 5.04
N LEU A 79 -13.98 3.65 4.38
CA LEU A 79 -12.66 4.13 4.79
C LEU A 79 -12.83 5.36 5.68
N LYS A 80 -12.51 5.21 6.98
CA LYS A 80 -12.45 6.36 7.88
C LYS A 80 -11.06 6.97 7.81
N LYS A 81 -10.98 8.17 7.25
CA LYS A 81 -9.78 9.01 7.38
C LYS A 81 -9.76 9.56 8.80
N TYR A 82 -8.70 9.26 9.53
CA TYR A 82 -8.42 9.92 10.80
C TYR A 82 -7.61 11.18 10.48
N GLU A 83 -8.14 12.33 10.85
CA GLU A 83 -7.46 13.64 10.75
C GLU A 83 -6.53 13.86 11.93
#